data_AF-D3E4V5-F1
#
_entry.id   AF-D3E4V5-F1
#
_cell.length_a   1.000
_cell.length_b   1.000
_cell.length_c   1.000
_cell.angle_alpha   90.00
_cell.angle_beta   90.00
_cell.angle_gamma   90.00
#
_symmetry.space_group_name_H-M   'P 1'
#
loop_
_entity.id
_entity.type
_entity.pdbx_description
1 polymer ?
#
loop_
_entity_poly.entity_id
_entity_poly.type
_entity_poly.pdbx_seq_one_letter_code
_entity_poly.pdbx_strand_id
1 'polypeptide(L)'
;MKVLVSFEIKFKTNKEKIISILKHFGFRRMQENLYFGDVEYDELYAMQSDIMENIREYDSILTIPICKSCYLKLNVFGRNLSFKDELYKIF
;
A
#
# COMPACT_ATOMS: atom_id res chain seq x y z
N MET A 1 -7.13 6.48 7.91
CA MET A 1 -7.35 4.99 7.96
C MET A 1 -6.07 4.24 7.55
N LYS A 2 -5.78 3.04 8.07
CA LYS A 2 -4.63 2.21 7.62
C LYS A 2 -5.03 1.27 6.49
N VAL A 3 -4.25 1.20 5.42
CA VAL A 3 -4.57 0.38 4.23
C VAL A 3 -3.32 -0.34 3.74
N LEU A 4 -3.47 -1.62 3.41
CA LEU A 4 -2.53 -2.34 2.56
C LEU A 4 -2.99 -2.26 1.10
N VAL A 5 -2.04 -2.08 0.20
CA VAL A 5 -2.24 -2.20 -1.24
C VAL A 5 -1.31 -3.29 -1.77
N SER A 6 -1.90 -4.37 -2.28
CA SER A 6 -1.21 -5.41 -3.02
C SER A 6 -1.56 -5.27 -4.49
N PHE A 7 -0.60 -5.48 -5.39
CA PHE A 7 -0.90 -5.41 -6.82
C PHE A 7 -0.12 -6.43 -7.65
N GLU A 8 -0.68 -6.77 -8.79
CA GLU A 8 -0.04 -7.55 -9.83
C GLU A 8 -0.20 -6.78 -11.14
N ILE A 9 0.92 -6.26 -11.66
CA ILE A 9 0.95 -5.40 -12.85
C ILE A 9 1.92 -6.01 -13.85
N LYS A 10 1.43 -6.32 -15.06
CA LYS A 10 2.20 -7.05 -16.07
C LYS A 10 3.35 -6.23 -16.65
N PHE A 11 3.10 -4.96 -16.96
CA PHE A 11 4.07 -4.10 -17.64
C PHE A 11 4.84 -3.24 -16.64
N LYS A 12 6.18 -3.29 -16.72
CA LYS A 12 7.07 -2.53 -15.83
C LYS A 12 6.77 -1.02 -15.84
N THR A 13 6.53 -0.43 -17.00
CA THR A 13 6.20 0.99 -17.13
C THR A 13 4.90 1.34 -16.41
N ASN A 14 3.90 0.44 -16.43
CA ASN A 14 2.66 0.65 -15.71
C ASN A 14 2.85 0.48 -14.20
N LYS A 15 3.63 -0.53 -13.79
CA LYS A 15 4.01 -0.75 -12.39
C LYS A 15 4.69 0.49 -11.80
N GLU A 16 5.59 1.12 -12.53
CA GLU A 16 6.26 2.37 -12.09
C GLU A 16 5.28 3.53 -11.90
N LYS A 17 4.29 3.68 -12.80
CA LYS A 17 3.22 4.68 -12.65
C LYS A 17 2.37 4.43 -11.41
N ILE A 18 1.88 3.21 -11.22
CA ILE A 18 1.09 2.83 -10.04
C ILE A 18 1.89 3.07 -8.75
N ILE A 19 3.18 2.70 -8.73
CA ILE A 19 4.07 2.98 -7.59
C ILE A 19 4.20 4.49 -7.33
N SER A 20 4.27 5.31 -8.37
CA SER A 20 4.32 6.77 -8.23
C SER A 20 3.04 7.32 -7.60
N ILE A 21 1.87 6.82 -8.03
CA ILE A 21 0.57 7.18 -7.45
C ILE A 21 0.53 6.78 -5.96
N LEU A 22 0.88 5.54 -5.62
CA LEU A 22 0.90 5.08 -4.23
C LEU A 22 1.80 5.94 -3.33
N LYS A 23 3.00 6.29 -3.82
CA LYS A 23 3.92 7.17 -3.07
C LYS A 23 3.36 8.58 -2.89
N HIS A 24 2.65 9.11 -3.89
CA HIS A 24 1.99 10.42 -3.80
C HIS A 24 0.96 10.44 -2.65
N PHE A 25 0.18 9.36 -2.49
CA PHE A 25 -0.75 9.17 -1.38
C PHE A 25 -0.11 8.65 -0.09
N GLY A 26 1.21 8.77 0.08
CA GLY A 26 1.90 8.46 1.32
C GLY A 26 2.10 6.96 1.62
N PHE A 27 1.80 6.07 0.69
CA PHE A 27 2.04 4.64 0.88
C PHE A 27 3.53 4.31 0.81
N ARG A 28 3.98 3.50 1.78
CA ARG A 28 5.35 3.00 1.89
C ARG A 28 5.43 1.56 1.43
N ARG A 29 6.50 1.23 0.72
CA ARG A 29 6.76 -0.14 0.25
C ARG A 29 7.08 -1.06 1.43
N MET A 30 6.35 -2.16 1.56
CA MET A 30 6.63 -3.26 2.49
C MET A 30 7.37 -4.40 1.82
N GLN A 31 6.86 -4.83 0.65
CA GLN A 31 7.43 -5.88 -0.17
C GLN A 31 7.39 -5.46 -1.64
N GLU A 32 7.75 -6.35 -2.56
CA GLU A 32 7.94 -5.95 -3.96
C GLU A 32 6.72 -5.24 -4.54
N ASN A 33 5.54 -5.82 -4.31
CA ASN A 33 4.24 -5.34 -4.77
C ASN A 33 3.24 -5.12 -3.62
N LEU A 34 3.74 -4.93 -2.38
CA LEU A 34 2.91 -4.68 -1.21
C LEU A 34 3.29 -3.35 -0.58
N TYR A 35 2.30 -2.49 -0.39
CA TYR A 35 2.45 -1.14 0.12
C TYR A 35 1.50 -0.92 1.29
N PHE A 36 1.88 -0.05 2.22
CA PHE A 36 1.08 0.29 3.40
C PHE A 36 1.10 1.79 3.64
N GLY A 37 -0.06 2.35 3.96
CA GLY A 37 -0.22 3.78 4.18
C GLY A 37 -1.31 4.09 5.19
N ASP A 38 -1.19 5.27 5.81
CA ASP A 38 -2.32 5.95 6.40
C ASP A 38 -2.92 6.85 5.32
N VAL A 39 -4.23 6.72 5.08
CA VAL A 39 -4.96 7.47 4.05
C VAL A 39 -6.36 7.78 4.55
N GLU A 40 -6.89 8.95 4.26
CA GLU A 40 -8.28 9.28 4.53
C GLU A 40 -9.22 8.68 3.46
N TYR A 41 -10.53 8.67 3.72
CA TYR A 41 -11.49 7.96 2.85
C TYR A 41 -11.59 8.59 1.46
N ASP A 42 -11.60 9.92 1.41
CA ASP A 42 -11.58 10.74 0.21
C ASP A 42 -10.28 10.58 -0.59
N GLU A 43 -9.14 10.58 0.10
CA GLU A 43 -7.83 10.31 -0.51
C GLU A 43 -7.76 8.90 -1.12
N LEU A 44 -8.35 7.89 -0.45
CA LEU A 44 -8.41 6.53 -0.98
C LEU A 44 -9.24 6.47 -2.28
N TYR A 45 -10.35 7.20 -2.33
CA TYR A 45 -11.20 7.26 -3.52
C TYR A 45 -10.52 8.01 -4.69
N ALA A 46 -9.81 9.10 -4.39
CA ALA A 46 -8.99 9.81 -5.37
C ALA A 46 -7.88 8.90 -5.92
N MET A 47 -7.15 8.20 -5.04
CA MET A 47 -6.13 7.24 -5.44
C MET A 47 -6.69 6.12 -6.32
N GLN A 48 -7.87 5.58 -5.98
CA GLN A 48 -8.54 4.58 -6.81
C GLN A 48 -8.86 5.12 -8.20
N SER A 49 -9.32 6.35 -8.31
CA SER A 49 -9.61 6.99 -9.59
C SER A 49 -8.35 7.12 -10.46
N ASP A 50 -7.26 7.65 -9.90
CA ASP A 50 -5.97 7.79 -10.60
C ASP A 50 -5.40 6.43 -11.06
N ILE A 51 -5.58 5.40 -10.23
CA ILE A 51 -5.16 4.04 -10.54
C ILE A 51 -5.99 3.46 -11.70
N MET A 52 -7.32 3.67 -11.69
CA MET A 52 -8.23 3.14 -12.71
C MET A 52 -7.94 3.74 -14.10
N GLU A 53 -7.44 4.98 -14.18
CA GLU A 53 -6.98 5.57 -15.44
C GLU A 53 -5.73 4.89 -16.02
N ASN A 54 -4.98 4.15 -15.20
CA ASN A 54 -3.72 3.50 -15.57
C ASN A 54 -3.80 1.98 -15.58
N ILE A 55 -4.85 1.36 -15.04
CA ILE A 55 -4.99 -0.11 -14.99
C ILE A 55 -5.27 -0.69 -16.39
N ARG A 56 -4.69 -1.86 -16.69
CA ARG A 56 -4.93 -2.62 -17.93
C ARG A 56 -5.72 -3.89 -17.65
N GLU A 57 -6.22 -4.53 -18.70
CA GLU A 57 -7.11 -5.70 -18.62
C GLU A 57 -6.60 -6.85 -17.71
N TYR A 58 -5.29 -7.08 -17.65
CA TYR A 58 -4.67 -8.14 -16.83
C TYR A 58 -3.98 -7.63 -15.56
N ASP A 59 -4.12 -6.35 -15.27
CA ASP A 59 -3.57 -5.75 -14.06
C ASP A 59 -4.59 -5.88 -12.92
N SER A 60 -4.14 -6.16 -11.71
CA SER A 60 -5.02 -6.27 -10.54
C SER A 60 -4.43 -5.54 -9.33
N ILE A 61 -5.32 -4.89 -8.57
CA ILE A 61 -4.95 -4.12 -7.38
C ILE A 61 -5.97 -4.46 -6.29
N LEU A 62 -5.46 -4.86 -5.13
CA LEU A 62 -6.22 -5.21 -3.94
C LEU A 62 -5.92 -4.21 -2.83
N THR A 63 -6.95 -3.51 -2.36
CA THR A 63 -6.87 -2.61 -1.20
C THR A 63 -7.51 -3.28 0.01
N ILE A 64 -6.76 -3.43 1.10
CA ILE A 64 -7.22 -4.06 2.34
C ILE A 64 -7.19 -3.02 3.47
N PRO A 65 -8.35 -2.50 3.92
CA PRO A 65 -8.38 -1.65 5.10
C PRO A 65 -8.03 -2.48 6.34
N ILE A 66 -7.15 -1.94 7.18
CA ILE A 66 -6.72 -2.57 8.42
C ILE A 66 -7.33 -1.79 9.59
N CYS A 67 -8.16 -2.47 10.37
CA CYS A 67 -8.67 -1.91 11.62
C CYS A 67 -7.55 -1.86 12.68
N LYS A 68 -7.73 -1.00 13.70
CA LYS A 68 -6.75 -0.84 14.79
C LYS A 68 -6.37 -2.17 15.46
N SER A 69 -7.33 -3.06 15.68
CA SER A 69 -7.05 -4.37 16.31
C SER A 69 -6.16 -5.27 15.44
N CYS A 70 -6.39 -5.30 14.13
CA CYS A 70 -5.55 -6.05 13.19
C CYS A 70 -4.15 -5.44 13.08
N TYR A 71 -4.05 -4.11 13.07
CA TYR A 71 -2.75 -3.41 13.04
C TYR A 71 -1.89 -3.74 14.25
N LEU A 72 -2.46 -3.76 15.46
CA LEU A 72 -1.72 -4.11 16.68
C LEU A 72 -1.23 -5.57 16.74
N LYS A 73 -1.78 -6.43 15.89
CA LYS A 73 -1.34 -7.83 15.72
C LYS A 73 -0.33 -8.00 14.60
N LEU A 74 0.02 -6.92 13.89
CA LEU A 74 0.97 -6.98 12.80
C LEU A 74 2.32 -7.43 13.36
N ASN A 75 2.85 -8.49 12.76
CA ASN A 75 4.14 -9.06 13.15
C ASN A 75 5.07 -9.05 11.93
N VAL A 76 6.32 -8.66 12.13
CA VAL A 76 7.33 -8.59 11.07
C VAL A 76 8.51 -9.47 11.48
N PHE A 77 8.85 -10.44 10.63
CA PHE A 77 10.02 -11.27 10.83
C PHE A 77 11.14 -10.82 9.88
N GLY A 78 12.38 -10.78 10.37
CA GLY A 78 13.55 -10.39 9.59
C GLY A 78 13.85 -8.89 9.63
N ARG A 79 13.73 -8.19 8.50
CA ARG A 79 14.06 -6.76 8.42
C ARG A 79 12.95 -5.92 9.03
N ASN A 80 13.30 -5.05 9.99
CA ASN A 80 12.37 -4.08 10.56
C ASN A 80 11.83 -3.12 9.48
N LEU A 81 10.51 -2.98 9.45
CA LEU A 81 9.81 -1.98 8.65
C LEU A 81 9.33 -0.86 9.59
N SER A 82 9.79 0.37 9.36
CA SER A 82 9.35 1.54 10.14
C SER A 82 8.16 2.21 9.47
N PHE A 83 6.97 2.03 10.06
CA PHE A 83 5.77 2.74 9.69
C PHE A 83 5.61 3.92 10.64
N LYS A 84 6.15 5.08 10.25
CA LYS A 84 6.31 6.26 11.12
C LYS A 84 7.13 5.93 12.38
N ASP A 85 7.27 6.88 13.30
CA ASP A 85 8.15 6.81 14.48
C ASP A 85 7.74 5.75 15.54
N GLU A 86 6.82 4.85 15.21
CA GLU A 86 6.49 3.69 16.03
C GLU A 86 7.47 2.55 15.71
N LEU A 87 8.60 2.53 16.43
CA LEU A 87 9.52 1.39 16.46
C LEU A 87 8.83 0.22 17.15
N TYR A 88 8.22 -0.70 16.40
CA TYR A 88 7.79 -1.98 16.95
C TYR A 88 9.04 -2.85 17.22
N LYS A 89 9.44 -2.94 18.49
CA LYS A 89 10.37 -3.98 18.97
C LYS A 89 9.54 -5.24 19.24
N ILE A 90 9.81 -6.30 18.48
CA ILE A 90 9.34 -7.66 18.81
C ILE A 90 10.40 -8.27 19.73
N PHE A 91 9.96 -8.73 20.91
CA PHE A 91 10.79 -9.44 21.90
C PHE A 91 10.93 -10.91 21.54
#